data_AF-A0A7J4SX71-F1
#
_entry.id   AF-A0A7J4SX71-F1
#
_cell.length_a   1.000
_cell.length_b   1.000
_cell.length_c   1.000
_cell.angle_alpha   90.00
_cell.angle_beta   90.00
_cell.angle_gamma   90.00
#
_symmetry.space_group_name_H-M   'P 1'
#
loop_
_entity.id
_entity.type
_entity.pdbx_description
1 polymer ?
#
loop_
_entity_poly.entity_id
_entity_poly.type
_entity_poly.pdbx_seq_one_letter_code
_entity_poly.pdbx_strand_id
1 'polypeptide(L)'
;MGITAMIPGTTIDGLLSEAKERWQDIFDPDALRMQVMIICPRKERKILEMHGDMVEHGQPVIGVFHRPRAEARLLEEQGLNPRDASFEFLDLATSDLGPWMKHMVTTEKWVRGSISVQPVPFSVDVPAQRAFENITMICFRHPSLPAIERYYLPFPPTSIPNKCFVSLPRRQAAELARQQAEILGVGRAAEPATPEPT
;
A
#
# COMPACT_ATOMS: atom_id res chain seq x y z
N MET A 1 -9.25 10.21 -9.42
CA MET A 1 -9.02 8.74 -9.42
C MET A 1 -7.58 8.48 -9.84
N GLY A 2 -6.87 7.54 -9.22
CA GLY A 2 -5.49 7.17 -9.54
C GLY A 2 -5.36 6.01 -10.55
N ILE A 3 -4.14 5.51 -10.69
CA ILE A 3 -3.79 4.25 -11.39
C ILE A 3 -2.93 3.42 -10.45
N THR A 4 -3.34 2.17 -10.22
CA THR A 4 -2.68 1.26 -9.27
C THR A 4 -1.87 0.20 -9.99
N ALA A 5 -0.61 0.05 -9.59
CA ALA A 5 0.32 -0.95 -10.09
C ALA A 5 0.81 -1.85 -8.95
N MET A 6 1.08 -3.12 -9.26
CA MET A 6 1.65 -4.07 -8.31
C MET A 6 3.15 -4.23 -8.59
N ILE A 7 3.98 -4.01 -7.57
CA ILE A 7 5.43 -4.17 -7.62
C ILE A 7 5.81 -5.33 -6.69
N PRO A 8 6.31 -6.46 -7.22
CA PRO A 8 6.67 -7.62 -6.42
C PRO A 8 8.05 -7.46 -5.77
N GLY A 9 8.24 -8.09 -4.61
CA GLY A 9 9.58 -8.29 -4.03
C GLY A 9 10.24 -7.02 -3.50
N THR A 10 9.44 -6.04 -3.07
CA THR A 10 9.94 -4.78 -2.51
C THR A 10 9.27 -4.50 -1.16
N THR A 11 9.66 -3.38 -0.54
CA THR A 11 9.14 -2.88 0.74
C THR A 11 8.68 -1.43 0.56
N ILE A 12 7.94 -0.89 1.55
CA ILE A 12 7.60 0.53 1.56
C ILE A 12 8.88 1.37 1.61
N ASP A 13 9.82 1.01 2.49
CA ASP A 13 11.11 1.72 2.62
C ASP A 13 11.89 1.75 1.30
N GLY A 14 11.96 0.61 0.61
CA GLY A 14 12.65 0.52 -0.68
C GLY A 14 12.02 1.42 -1.73
N LEU A 15 10.69 1.39 -1.84
CA LEU A 15 9.97 2.27 -2.77
C LEU A 15 10.13 3.75 -2.43
N LEU A 16 10.11 4.11 -1.14
CA LEU A 16 10.32 5.49 -0.69
C LEU A 16 11.76 5.95 -0.95
N SER A 17 12.77 5.09 -0.77
CA SER A 17 14.16 5.44 -1.07
C SER A 17 14.41 5.75 -2.55
N GLU A 18 13.64 5.12 -3.44
CA GLU A 18 13.71 5.32 -4.89
C GLU A 18 12.66 6.35 -5.38
N ALA A 19 11.79 6.86 -4.52
CA ALA A 19 10.56 7.56 -4.92
C ALA A 19 10.84 8.79 -5.79
N LYS A 20 11.85 9.59 -5.44
CA LYS A 20 12.22 10.79 -6.20
C LYS A 20 12.67 10.45 -7.63
N GLU A 21 13.49 9.41 -7.79
CA GLU A 21 13.95 9.00 -9.13
C GLU A 21 12.83 8.30 -9.90
N ARG A 22 12.06 7.45 -9.23
CA ARG A 22 11.02 6.61 -9.81
C ARG A 22 9.78 7.40 -10.24
N TRP A 23 9.38 8.39 -9.46
CA TRP A 23 8.15 9.15 -9.65
C TRP A 23 8.36 10.62 -9.95
N GLN A 24 9.60 11.13 -9.87
CA GLN A 24 9.95 12.50 -10.31
C GLN A 24 8.98 13.53 -9.73
N ASP A 25 8.41 14.39 -10.57
CA ASP A 25 7.51 15.50 -10.19
C ASP A 25 6.17 15.03 -9.56
N ILE A 26 5.84 13.74 -9.66
CA ILE A 26 4.67 13.18 -8.98
C ILE A 26 4.90 13.10 -7.46
N PHE A 27 6.13 12.82 -7.05
CA PHE A 27 6.48 12.64 -5.65
C PHE A 27 7.09 13.91 -5.07
N ASP A 28 6.40 14.50 -4.09
CA ASP A 28 6.91 15.62 -3.32
C ASP A 28 7.67 15.08 -2.09
N PRO A 29 9.00 15.26 -2.01
CA PRO A 29 9.79 14.80 -0.87
C PRO A 29 9.49 15.58 0.42
N ASP A 30 8.91 16.78 0.32
CA ASP A 30 8.58 17.63 1.47
C ASP A 30 7.16 17.35 2.00
N ALA A 31 6.37 16.54 1.29
CA ALA A 31 5.04 16.16 1.73
C ALA A 31 5.11 15.31 3.02
N LEU A 32 4.36 15.74 4.04
CA LEU A 32 4.23 14.96 5.27
C LEU A 32 3.50 13.63 4.97
N ARG A 33 4.17 12.52 5.25
CA ARG A 33 3.63 11.17 5.07
C ARG A 33 3.31 10.53 6.40
N MET A 34 2.39 9.58 6.37
CA MET A 34 2.02 8.79 7.52
C MET A 34 1.73 7.35 7.11
N GLN A 35 1.88 6.45 8.08
CA GLN A 35 1.48 5.06 7.92
C GLN A 35 0.22 4.77 8.74
N VAL A 36 -0.69 4.03 8.14
CA VAL A 36 -1.91 3.52 8.79
C VAL A 36 -2.06 2.03 8.53
N MET A 37 -2.80 1.37 9.41
CA MET A 37 -3.17 -0.03 9.23
C MET A 37 -4.62 -0.15 8.73
N ILE A 38 -4.85 -1.02 7.77
CA ILE A 38 -6.17 -1.42 7.29
C ILE A 38 -6.40 -2.89 7.63
N ILE A 39 -7.55 -3.20 8.22
CA ILE A 39 -8.00 -4.57 8.51
C ILE A 39 -9.34 -4.81 7.80
N CYS A 40 -9.33 -5.65 6.76
CA CYS A 40 -10.51 -5.94 5.96
C CYS A 40 -10.80 -7.45 5.88
N PRO A 41 -12.04 -7.86 5.56
CA PRO A 41 -12.36 -9.25 5.28
C PRO A 41 -11.51 -9.76 4.13
N ARG A 42 -11.04 -11.00 4.24
CA ARG A 42 -10.15 -11.59 3.22
C ARG A 42 -10.71 -11.55 1.80
N LYS A 43 -12.04 -11.67 1.67
CA LYS A 43 -12.77 -11.58 0.39
C LYS A 43 -12.71 -10.20 -0.27
N GLU A 44 -12.52 -9.13 0.51
CA GLU A 44 -12.49 -7.73 0.04
C GLU A 44 -11.08 -7.25 -0.29
N ARG A 45 -10.05 -8.06 0.00
CA ARG A 45 -8.64 -7.74 -0.30
C ARG A 45 -8.46 -7.23 -1.73
N LYS A 46 -9.08 -7.87 -2.73
CA LYS A 46 -8.89 -7.50 -4.14
C LYS A 46 -9.40 -6.10 -4.46
N ILE A 47 -10.45 -5.65 -3.77
CA ILE A 47 -10.99 -4.30 -3.91
C ILE A 47 -9.98 -3.30 -3.34
N LEU A 48 -9.38 -3.60 -2.18
CA LEU A 48 -8.36 -2.75 -1.58
C LEU A 48 -7.07 -2.65 -2.41
N GLU A 49 -6.64 -3.76 -3.00
CA GLU A 49 -5.50 -3.79 -3.93
C GLU A 49 -5.70 -2.82 -5.12
N MET A 50 -6.95 -2.46 -5.44
CA MET A 50 -7.32 -1.55 -6.53
C MET A 50 -7.96 -0.24 -6.03
N HIS A 51 -7.95 0.02 -4.73
CA HIS A 51 -8.69 1.15 -4.14
C HIS A 51 -8.26 2.51 -4.70
N GLY A 52 -6.97 2.64 -4.99
CA GLY A 52 -6.41 3.83 -5.60
C GLY A 52 -7.01 4.19 -6.98
N ASP A 53 -7.58 3.22 -7.70
CA ASP A 53 -8.25 3.47 -8.98
C ASP A 53 -9.61 4.15 -8.81
N MET A 54 -10.16 4.12 -7.59
CA MET A 54 -11.45 4.70 -7.23
C MET A 54 -11.32 6.02 -6.46
N VAL A 55 -10.11 6.33 -5.97
CA VAL A 55 -9.84 7.48 -5.11
C VAL A 55 -9.00 8.52 -5.84
N GLU A 56 -9.35 9.80 -5.70
CA GLU A 56 -8.47 10.90 -6.07
C GLU A 56 -7.56 11.26 -4.91
N HIS A 57 -6.26 11.34 -5.20
CA HIS A 57 -5.19 11.63 -4.26
C HIS A 57 -4.08 12.41 -4.98
N GLY A 58 -3.28 13.16 -4.22
CA GLY A 58 -2.28 14.08 -4.75
C GLY A 58 -0.85 13.56 -4.73
N GLN A 59 -0.55 12.55 -3.90
CA GLN A 59 0.78 11.95 -3.76
C GLN A 59 0.71 10.42 -3.96
N PRO A 60 1.81 9.76 -4.37
CA PRO A 60 1.87 8.31 -4.43
C PRO A 60 1.44 7.66 -3.13
N VAL A 61 0.60 6.63 -3.21
CA VAL A 61 0.14 5.83 -2.07
C VAL A 61 0.66 4.40 -2.20
N ILE A 62 1.23 3.85 -1.12
CA ILE A 62 1.90 2.56 -1.13
C ILE A 62 1.25 1.63 -0.09
N GLY A 63 0.59 0.58 -0.55
CA GLY A 63 0.00 -0.45 0.30
C GLY A 63 0.81 -1.74 0.26
N VAL A 64 1.05 -2.38 1.42
CA VAL A 64 1.62 -3.72 1.49
C VAL A 64 0.79 -4.59 2.41
N PHE A 65 0.38 -5.76 1.92
CA PHE A 65 -0.34 -6.73 2.73
C PHE A 65 0.63 -7.62 3.51
N HIS A 66 0.44 -7.69 4.82
CA HIS A 66 1.09 -8.69 5.66
C HIS A 66 0.22 -9.95 5.78
N ARG A 67 0.87 -11.12 5.78
CA ARG A 67 0.20 -12.40 6.05
C ARG A 67 0.81 -13.01 7.31
N PRO A 68 0.11 -12.97 8.45
CA PRO A 68 0.56 -13.61 9.66
C PRO A 68 0.94 -15.08 9.46
N ARG A 69 2.07 -15.50 10.03
CA ARG A 69 2.57 -16.87 9.98
C ARG A 69 2.58 -17.50 11.38
N ALA A 70 3.74 -17.61 12.02
CA ALA A 70 3.89 -18.22 13.34
C ALA A 70 3.19 -17.39 14.43
N GLU A 71 3.16 -16.08 14.24
CA GLU A 71 2.52 -15.07 15.08
C GLU A 71 0.99 -15.01 14.92
N ALA A 72 0.41 -15.80 14.00
CA ALA A 72 -1.05 -15.87 13.80
C ALA A 72 -1.80 -16.20 15.11
N ARG A 73 -1.24 -17.06 15.96
CA ARG A 73 -1.82 -17.41 17.27
C ARG A 73 -2.05 -16.22 18.19
N LEU A 74 -1.21 -15.18 18.10
CA LEU A 74 -1.33 -13.98 18.93
C LEU A 74 -2.52 -13.10 18.53
N LEU A 75 -3.02 -13.27 17.30
CA LEU A 75 -4.27 -12.64 16.86
C LEU A 75 -5.47 -13.46 17.30
N GLU A 76 -5.35 -14.79 17.28
CA GLU A 76 -6.40 -15.71 17.77
C GLU A 76 -6.62 -15.53 19.29
N GLU A 77 -5.56 -15.29 20.06
CA GLU A 77 -5.61 -14.92 21.49
C GLU A 77 -6.40 -13.61 21.73
N GLN A 78 -6.46 -12.72 20.73
CA GLN A 78 -7.28 -11.49 20.76
C GLN A 78 -8.68 -11.68 20.15
N GLY A 79 -9.05 -12.91 19.81
CA GLY A 79 -10.36 -13.24 19.26
C GLY A 79 -10.51 -12.99 17.75
N LEU A 80 -9.43 -12.68 17.02
CA LEU A 80 -9.46 -12.51 15.57
C LEU A 80 -8.83 -13.72 14.87
N ASN A 81 -9.59 -14.42 14.04
CA ASN A 81 -9.08 -15.47 13.16
C ASN A 81 -8.35 -14.85 11.94
N PRO A 82 -7.02 -15.04 11.79
CA PRO A 82 -6.25 -14.42 10.71
C PRO A 82 -6.65 -14.88 9.30
N ARG A 83 -7.38 -16.00 9.19
CA ARG A 83 -7.88 -16.50 7.89
C ARG A 83 -9.09 -15.71 7.37
N ASP A 84 -9.79 -15.01 8.26
CA ASP A 84 -10.98 -14.23 7.89
C ASP A 84 -10.63 -12.79 7.49
N ALA A 85 -9.40 -12.35 7.79
CA ALA A 85 -8.93 -10.99 7.58
C ALA A 85 -7.75 -10.89 6.60
N SER A 86 -7.52 -9.68 6.12
CA SER A 86 -6.29 -9.22 5.48
C SER A 86 -5.83 -7.95 6.17
N PHE A 87 -4.52 -7.80 6.29
CA PHE A 87 -3.87 -6.72 7.03
C PHE A 87 -2.98 -5.97 6.08
N GLU A 88 -3.26 -4.70 5.88
CA GLU A 88 -2.51 -3.83 4.98
C GLU A 88 -1.86 -2.72 5.79
N PHE A 89 -0.59 -2.47 5.52
CA PHE A 89 0.12 -1.28 5.94
C PHE A 89 0.13 -0.33 4.76
N LEU A 90 -0.47 0.84 4.96
CA LEU A 90 -0.66 1.84 3.93
C LEU A 90 0.15 3.08 4.29
N ASP A 91 1.04 3.48 3.40
CA ASP A 91 1.80 4.72 3.48
C ASP A 91 1.24 5.72 2.46
N LEU A 92 0.89 6.91 2.93
CA LEU A 92 0.28 7.98 2.13
C LEU A 92 0.60 9.36 2.69
N ALA A 93 0.46 10.40 1.86
CA ALA A 93 0.51 11.77 2.35
C ALA A 93 -0.64 12.02 3.34
N THR A 94 -0.36 12.75 4.42
CA THR A 94 -1.36 13.06 5.44
C THR A 94 -2.57 13.80 4.87
N SER A 95 -2.37 14.64 3.84
CA SER A 95 -3.42 15.33 3.11
C SER A 95 -4.39 14.38 2.39
N ASP A 96 -3.92 13.21 1.97
CA ASP A 96 -4.71 12.23 1.22
C ASP A 96 -5.49 11.26 2.11
N LEU A 97 -5.23 11.21 3.43
CA LEU A 97 -5.92 10.29 4.34
C LEU A 97 -7.44 10.47 4.34
N GLY A 98 -7.91 11.73 4.39
CA GLY A 98 -9.33 12.04 4.38
C GLY A 98 -10.03 11.52 3.12
N PRO A 99 -9.60 11.93 1.91
CA PRO A 99 -10.09 11.40 0.66
C PRO A 99 -10.02 9.87 0.57
N TRP A 100 -8.90 9.27 0.97
CA TRP A 100 -8.66 7.82 0.90
C TRP A 100 -9.65 7.01 1.74
N MET A 101 -9.97 7.50 2.95
CA MET A 101 -10.83 6.79 3.90
C MET A 101 -12.30 7.21 3.81
N LYS A 102 -12.63 8.24 3.01
CA LYS A 102 -13.96 8.87 3.01
C LYS A 102 -15.09 7.86 2.79
N HIS A 103 -15.03 7.07 1.72
CA HIS A 103 -16.09 6.12 1.38
C HIS A 103 -16.21 5.01 2.44
N MET A 104 -15.08 4.44 2.86
CA MET A 104 -15.01 3.39 3.87
C MET A 104 -15.65 3.82 5.20
N VAL A 105 -15.32 5.02 5.68
CA VAL A 105 -15.83 5.51 6.98
C VAL A 105 -17.28 5.97 6.87
N THR A 106 -17.63 6.73 5.83
CA THR A 106 -18.96 7.38 5.75
C THR A 106 -20.05 6.44 5.24
N THR A 107 -19.73 5.60 4.26
CA THR A 107 -20.69 4.69 3.61
C THR A 107 -20.62 3.30 4.23
N GLU A 108 -19.42 2.70 4.25
CA GLU A 108 -19.22 1.31 4.70
C GLU A 108 -19.08 1.19 6.23
N LYS A 109 -19.11 2.30 6.95
CA LYS A 109 -19.09 2.37 8.43
C LYS A 109 -17.85 1.71 9.05
N TRP A 110 -16.70 1.81 8.37
CA TRP A 110 -15.44 1.36 8.91
C TRP A 110 -15.10 2.11 10.20
N VAL A 111 -14.56 1.36 11.16
CA VAL A 111 -14.24 1.86 12.48
C VAL A 111 -12.79 2.34 12.48
N ARG A 112 -12.61 3.63 12.77
CA ARG A 112 -11.30 4.22 13.06
C ARG A 112 -10.93 3.94 14.52
N GLY A 113 -9.71 3.48 14.74
CA GLY A 113 -9.15 3.26 16.06
C GLY A 113 -7.63 3.46 16.07
N SER A 114 -7.01 2.99 17.14
CA SER A 114 -5.57 2.94 17.30
C SER A 114 -5.15 1.48 17.49
N ILE A 115 -3.98 1.13 16.96
CA ILE A 115 -3.39 -0.20 17.17
C ILE A 115 -1.91 -0.06 17.55
N SER A 116 -1.45 -0.94 18.43
CA SER A 116 -0.05 -1.06 18.79
C SER A 116 0.62 -2.14 17.93
N VAL A 117 1.51 -1.75 17.05
CA VAL A 117 2.34 -2.68 16.27
C VAL A 117 3.62 -2.96 17.04
N GLN A 118 3.86 -4.23 17.33
CA GLN A 118 4.92 -4.68 18.23
C GLN A 118 5.80 -5.72 17.54
N PRO A 119 7.09 -5.82 17.91
CA PRO A 119 7.90 -6.94 17.49
C PRO A 119 7.29 -8.25 17.99
N VAL A 120 7.36 -9.29 17.17
CA VAL A 120 6.94 -10.64 17.60
C VAL A 120 7.73 -11.04 18.86
N PRO A 121 7.06 -11.50 19.93
CA PRO A 121 7.75 -11.96 21.12
C PRO A 121 8.73 -13.09 20.83
N PHE A 122 9.88 -13.11 21.51
CA PHE A 122 10.89 -14.17 21.37
C PHE A 122 10.32 -15.58 21.56
N SER A 123 9.29 -15.74 22.40
CA SER A 123 8.60 -17.02 22.64
C SER A 123 7.87 -17.61 21.44
N VAL A 124 7.74 -16.87 20.33
CA VAL A 124 7.10 -17.34 19.08
C VAL A 124 8.12 -18.00 18.14
N ASP A 125 9.43 -17.83 18.39
CA ASP A 125 10.53 -18.45 17.65
C ASP A 125 10.41 -18.28 16.12
N VAL A 126 10.35 -17.02 15.67
CA VAL A 126 10.32 -16.70 14.23
C VAL A 126 11.75 -16.46 13.75
N PRO A 127 12.20 -17.14 12.69
CA PRO A 127 13.51 -16.87 12.09
C PRO A 127 13.61 -15.43 11.56
N ALA A 128 14.83 -14.87 11.58
CA ALA A 128 15.15 -13.57 10.98
C ALA A 128 14.32 -12.37 11.49
N GLN A 129 13.95 -12.38 12.78
CA GLN A 129 13.35 -11.22 13.43
C GLN A 129 14.33 -10.04 13.48
N ARG A 130 13.81 -8.85 13.20
CA ARG A 130 14.47 -7.57 13.44
C ARG A 130 13.70 -6.83 14.53
N ALA A 131 14.36 -6.58 15.66
CA ALA A 131 13.75 -5.79 16.73
C ALA A 131 13.42 -4.38 16.22
N PHE A 132 12.29 -3.85 16.69
CA PHE A 132 11.88 -2.47 16.49
C PHE A 132 11.03 -2.02 17.69
N GLU A 133 10.94 -0.71 17.91
CA GLU A 133 10.14 -0.17 19.00
C GLU A 133 8.64 -0.35 18.75
N ASN A 134 7.84 -0.35 19.81
CA ASN A 134 6.39 -0.40 19.67
C ASN A 134 5.89 0.85 18.95
N ILE A 135 5.15 0.67 17.86
CA ILE A 135 4.59 1.75 17.05
C ILE A 135 3.10 1.84 17.35
N THR A 136 2.63 3.01 17.77
CA THR A 136 1.19 3.29 17.83
C THR A 136 0.77 3.94 16.52
N MET A 137 -0.18 3.34 15.80
CA MET A 137 -0.65 3.86 14.52
C MET A 137 -2.18 3.84 14.41
N ILE A 138 -2.70 4.68 13.51
CA ILE A 138 -4.13 4.69 13.20
C ILE A 138 -4.49 3.39 12.50
N CYS A 139 -5.60 2.78 12.92
CA CYS A 139 -6.16 1.60 12.31
C CYS A 139 -7.57 1.88 11.78
N PHE A 140 -7.85 1.45 10.55
CA PHE A 140 -9.19 1.40 9.98
C PHE A 140 -9.60 -0.05 9.82
N ARG A 141 -10.66 -0.45 10.52
CA ARG A 141 -11.15 -1.83 10.56
C ARG A 141 -12.56 -1.92 9.97
N HIS A 142 -12.77 -2.90 9.11
CA HIS A 142 -14.10 -3.25 8.64
C HIS A 142 -15.01 -3.70 9.80
N PRO A 143 -16.28 -3.22 9.88
CA PRO A 143 -17.13 -3.42 11.05
C PRO A 143 -17.43 -4.89 11.37
N SER A 144 -17.38 -5.78 10.38
CA SER A 144 -17.66 -7.22 10.57
C SER A 144 -16.55 -8.02 11.25
N LEU A 145 -15.36 -7.44 11.45
CA LEU A 145 -14.22 -8.15 12.06
C LEU A 145 -14.08 -7.80 13.54
N PRO A 146 -13.58 -8.70 14.39
CA PRO A 146 -13.26 -8.38 15.78
C PRO A 146 -12.23 -7.24 15.87
N ALA A 147 -12.32 -6.42 16.91
CA ALA A 147 -11.27 -5.45 17.22
C ALA A 147 -10.06 -6.17 17.82
N ILE A 148 -8.86 -5.66 17.54
CA ILE A 148 -7.61 -6.08 18.15
C ILE A 148 -6.87 -4.84 18.65
N GLU A 149 -6.08 -5.01 19.71
CA GLU A 149 -5.29 -3.91 20.29
C GLU A 149 -3.83 -3.96 19.82
N ARG A 150 -3.33 -5.16 19.51
CA ARG A 150 -1.93 -5.42 19.18
C ARG A 150 -1.80 -6.18 17.88
N TYR A 151 -0.86 -5.75 17.05
CA TYR A 151 -0.45 -6.48 15.86
C TYR A 151 1.04 -6.79 15.93
N TYR A 152 1.43 -8.02 15.65
CA TYR A 152 2.81 -8.46 15.80
C TYR A 152 3.48 -8.63 14.44
N LEU A 153 4.69 -8.10 14.29
CA LEU A 153 5.51 -8.25 13.08
C LEU A 153 6.92 -8.73 13.40
N PRO A 154 7.54 -9.55 12.54
CA PRO A 154 8.94 -9.94 12.68
C PRO A 154 9.92 -8.81 12.31
N PHE A 155 9.46 -7.74 11.66
CA PHE A 155 10.27 -6.58 11.24
C PHE A 155 9.39 -5.32 11.22
N PRO A 156 9.98 -4.11 11.13
CA PRO A 156 9.21 -2.88 11.00
C PRO A 156 8.15 -2.95 9.88
N PRO A 157 6.97 -2.32 10.05
CA PRO A 157 5.91 -2.29 9.05
C PRO A 157 6.33 -1.84 7.64
N THR A 158 7.28 -0.91 7.55
CA THR A 158 7.78 -0.38 6.28
C THR A 158 8.76 -1.33 5.59
N SER A 159 9.31 -2.31 6.31
CA SER A 159 10.30 -3.28 5.85
C SER A 159 9.67 -4.62 5.45
N ILE A 160 8.33 -4.73 5.35
CA ILE A 160 7.65 -5.97 4.98
C ILE A 160 7.93 -6.33 3.52
N PRO A 161 8.64 -7.44 3.22
CA PRO A 161 8.93 -7.84 1.85
C PRO A 161 7.73 -8.57 1.26
N ASN A 162 7.00 -7.90 0.36
CA ASN A 162 5.87 -8.51 -0.33
C ASN A 162 5.56 -7.79 -1.66
N LYS A 163 4.39 -8.07 -2.22
CA LYS A 163 3.77 -7.29 -3.28
C LYS A 163 3.29 -5.96 -2.70
N CYS A 164 3.90 -4.87 -3.16
CA CYS A 164 3.43 -3.52 -2.88
C CYS A 164 2.45 -3.08 -3.97
N PHE A 165 1.34 -2.47 -3.56
CA PHE A 165 0.31 -1.89 -4.42
C PHE A 165 0.49 -0.38 -4.38
N VAL A 166 1.00 0.18 -5.47
CA VAL A 166 1.31 1.60 -5.59
C VAL A 166 0.24 2.26 -6.42
N SER A 167 -0.46 3.24 -5.85
CA SER A 167 -1.37 4.10 -6.60
C SER A 167 -0.70 5.43 -6.91
N LEU A 168 -0.73 5.83 -8.18
CA LEU A 168 -0.25 7.12 -8.66
C LEU A 168 -1.42 8.03 -9.07
N PRO A 169 -1.38 9.35 -8.78
CA PRO A 169 -2.41 10.29 -9.24
C PRO A 169 -2.54 10.30 -10.76
N ARG A 170 -3.75 10.19 -11.34
CA ARG A 170 -3.93 10.00 -12.80
C ARG A 170 -3.33 11.09 -13.68
N ARG A 171 -3.49 12.37 -13.30
CA ARG A 171 -3.01 13.49 -14.14
C ARG A 171 -1.49 13.41 -14.31
N GLN A 172 -0.81 13.18 -13.20
CA GLN A 172 0.63 13.06 -13.11
C GLN A 172 1.15 11.74 -13.72
N ALA A 173 0.44 10.62 -13.51
CA ALA A 173 0.78 9.33 -14.12
C ALA A 173 0.67 9.35 -15.65
N ALA A 174 -0.31 10.08 -16.21
CA ALA A 174 -0.44 10.25 -17.66
C ALA A 174 0.70 11.10 -18.25
N GLU A 175 1.19 12.09 -17.53
CA GLU A 175 2.35 12.90 -17.92
C GLU A 175 3.65 12.07 -17.88
N LEU A 176 3.87 11.31 -16.82
CA LEU A 176 5.02 10.39 -16.73
C LEU A 176 5.01 9.33 -17.84
N ALA A 177 3.84 8.77 -18.15
CA ALA A 177 3.70 7.82 -19.26
C ALA A 177 4.02 8.48 -20.63
N ARG A 178 3.63 9.75 -20.83
CA ARG A 178 4.01 10.51 -22.04
C ARG A 178 5.51 10.74 -22.12
N GLN A 179 6.13 11.19 -21.04
CA GLN A 179 7.58 11.41 -20.98
C GLN A 179 8.35 10.10 -21.22
N GLN A 180 7.92 8.98 -20.61
CA GLN A 180 8.52 7.67 -20.86
C GLN A 180 8.37 7.23 -22.32
N ALA A 181 7.20 7.43 -22.95
CA ALA A 181 7.00 7.11 -24.37
C ALA A 181 7.88 7.96 -25.30
N GLU A 182 8.08 9.24 -24.97
CA GLU A 182 8.94 10.16 -25.71
C GLU A 182 10.42 9.76 -25.60
N ILE A 183 10.89 9.38 -24.40
CA ILE A 183 12.24 8.86 -24.16
C ILE A 183 12.48 7.52 -24.87
N LEU A 184 11.49 6.62 -24.88
CA LEU A 184 11.58 5.33 -25.57
C LEU A 184 11.38 5.44 -27.10
N GLY A 185 11.14 6.64 -27.65
CA GLY A 185 11.01 6.86 -29.10
C GLY A 185 9.80 6.15 -29.74
N VAL A 186 8.80 5.73 -28.96
CA VAL A 186 7.60 5.05 -29.43
C VAL A 186 6.62 6.07 -29.99
N GLY A 187 6.99 6.68 -31.11
CA GLY A 187 6.22 7.73 -31.79
C GLY A 187 6.66 7.99 -33.23
N ARG A 188 7.77 7.40 -33.69
CA ARG A 188 8.15 7.39 -35.11
C ARG A 188 7.86 6.02 -35.72
N ALA A 189 6.57 5.71 -35.88
CA ALA A 189 6.20 4.77 -36.93
C ALA A 189 6.55 5.45 -38.26
N ALA A 190 7.61 4.97 -38.93
CA ALA A 190 7.89 5.35 -40.31
C ALA A 190 6.65 5.04 -41.16
N GLU A 191 6.20 5.99 -41.97
CA GLU A 191 5.23 5.71 -43.03
C GLU A 191 5.73 4.52 -43.85
N PRO A 192 4.87 3.52 -44.17
CA PRO A 192 5.27 2.46 -45.07
C PRO A 192 5.56 3.09 -46.44
N ALA A 193 6.81 2.96 -46.89
CA ALA A 193 7.23 3.38 -48.22
C ALA A 193 6.32 2.72 -49.27
N THR A 194 5.65 3.54 -50.06
CA THR A 194 4.84 3.09 -51.19
C THR A 194 5.82 2.59 -52.27
N PRO A 195 5.71 1.35 -52.76
CA PRO A 195 6.60 0.89 -53.84
C PRO A 195 6.21 1.59 -55.14
N GLU A 196 7.19 2.15 -55.84
CA GLU A 196 7.01 2.70 -57.18
C GLU A 196 6.73 1.56 -58.19
N PRO A 197 5.79 1.76 -59.13
CA PRO A 197 5.51 0.76 -60.14
C PRO A 197 6.58 0.81 -61.25
N THR A 198 7.22 -0.34 -61.50
CA THR A 198 7.94 -0.65 -62.75
C THR A 198 6.99 -1.19 -63.80
#